data_AF-D7WC04-F1
#
_entry.id   AF-D7WC04-F1
#
_cell.length_a   1.000
_cell.length_b   1.000
_cell.length_c   1.000
_cell.angle_alpha   90.00
_cell.angle_beta   90.00
_cell.angle_gamma   90.00
#
_symmetry.space_group_name_H-M   'P 1'
#
loop_
_entity.id
_entity.type
_entity.pdbx_description
1 polymer ?
#
loop_
_entity_poly.entity_id
_entity_poly.type
_entity_poly.pdbx_seq_one_letter_code
_entity_poly.pdbx_strand_id
1 'polypeptide(L)'
;MRVKAWHVLLLIAAVIVSLMLANWQWSRYTSGTGSLQNLGYALQWPMFGLFLIFIYRAGMRMENEKIDAENSGDRMQALYDADAATFGNPSPSPNQTDAAPESRRTADEDLLEDFLPSRPELNVEEFNALNTPRRRQHDA
;
A
#
# COMPACT_ATOMS: atom_id res chain seq x y z
N MET A 1 -14.06 8.42 0.64
CA MET A 1 -13.32 9.41 -0.17
C MET A 1 -13.78 10.83 0.17
N ARG A 2 -13.16 11.52 1.13
CA ARG A 2 -13.33 12.98 1.27
C ARG A 2 -11.98 13.63 1.01
N VAL A 3 -11.64 13.75 -0.27
CA VAL A 3 -10.63 14.73 -0.67
C VAL A 3 -11.13 16.06 -0.12
N LYS A 4 -10.46 16.59 0.91
CA LYS A 4 -10.96 17.80 1.56
C LYS A 4 -10.92 18.88 0.48
N ALA A 5 -12.08 19.40 0.08
CA ALA A 5 -12.24 20.28 -1.09
C ALA A 5 -11.23 21.43 -1.13
N TRP A 6 -10.76 21.83 0.05
CA TRP A 6 -9.67 22.77 0.25
C TRP A 6 -8.36 22.41 -0.46
N HIS A 7 -7.92 21.14 -0.50
CA HIS A 7 -6.68 20.75 -1.21
C HIS A 7 -6.77 21.01 -2.71
N VAL A 8 -7.92 20.68 -3.30
CA VAL A 8 -8.18 20.92 -4.73
C VAL A 8 -8.20 22.44 -4.99
N LEU A 9 -8.86 23.21 -4.11
CA LEU A 9 -8.89 24.66 -4.23
C LEU A 9 -7.49 25.28 -4.11
N LEU A 10 -6.69 24.85 -3.13
CA LEU A 10 -5.30 25.29 -2.95
C LEU A 10 -4.43 24.92 -4.15
N LEU A 11 -4.58 23.72 -4.71
CA LEU A 11 -3.84 23.30 -5.90
C LEU A 11 -4.19 24.20 -7.09
N ILE A 12 -5.48 24.43 -7.34
CA ILE A 12 -5.93 25.31 -8.43
C ILE A 12 -5.39 26.72 -8.23
N ALA A 13 -5.48 27.26 -7.00
CA ALA A 13 -4.93 28.57 -6.68
C ALA A 13 -3.41 28.63 -6.92
N ALA A 14 -2.65 27.62 -6.49
CA ALA A 14 -1.21 27.55 -6.71
C ALA A 14 -0.85 27.51 -8.21
N VAL A 15 -1.58 26.74 -9.01
CA VAL A 15 -1.40 26.68 -10.48
C VAL A 15 -1.68 28.04 -11.11
N ILE A 16 -2.79 28.69 -10.74
CA ILE A 16 -3.15 30.02 -11.24
C ILE A 16 -2.06 31.04 -10.91
N VAL A 17 -1.59 31.06 -9.65
CA VAL A 17 -0.51 31.94 -9.22
C VAL A 17 0.75 31.70 -10.04
N SER A 18 1.11 30.44 -10.28
CA SER A 18 2.28 30.10 -11.11
C SER A 18 2.15 30.64 -12.54
N LEU A 19 0.97 30.52 -13.15
CA LEU A 19 0.71 31.06 -14.50
C LEU A 19 0.69 32.60 -14.53
N MET A 20 0.16 33.25 -13.48
CA MET A 20 0.23 34.71 -13.34
C MET A 20 1.68 35.19 -13.22
N LEU A 21 2.52 34.50 -12.45
CA LEU A 21 3.96 34.78 -12.35
C LEU A 21 4.67 34.58 -13.68
N ALA A 22 4.32 33.52 -14.42
CA ALA A 22 4.84 33.28 -15.76
C ALA A 22 4.53 34.45 -16.71
N ASN A 23 3.27 34.92 -16.71
CA ASN A 23 2.82 36.04 -17.52
C ASN A 23 3.52 37.35 -17.13
N TRP A 24 3.71 37.58 -15.82
CA TRP A 24 4.47 38.74 -15.36
C TRP A 24 5.94 38.69 -15.79
N GLN A 25 6.58 37.52 -15.69
CA GLN A 25 7.96 37.33 -16.13
C GLN A 25 8.10 37.50 -17.65
N TRP A 26 7.12 37.03 -18.42
CA TRP A 26 7.07 37.29 -19.86
C TRP A 26 7.05 38.79 -20.16
N SER A 27 6.17 39.55 -19.49
CA SER A 27 6.13 41.01 -19.62
C SER A 27 7.47 41.68 -19.28
N ARG A 28 8.14 41.21 -18.21
CA ARG A 28 9.48 41.68 -17.82
C ARG A 28 10.56 41.30 -18.84
N TYR A 29 10.46 40.16 -19.49
CA TYR A 29 11.34 39.76 -20.59
C TYR A 29 11.18 40.66 -21.82
N THR A 30 9.94 41.03 -22.17
CA THR A 30 9.65 41.91 -23.32
C THR A 30 9.91 43.40 -23.06
N SER A 31 10.18 43.78 -21.81
CA SER A 31 10.53 45.15 -21.45
C SER A 31 11.94 45.52 -21.93
N GLY A 32 12.24 46.81 -22.08
CA GLY A 32 13.59 47.28 -22.48
C GLY A 32 14.74 46.92 -21.52
N THR A 33 14.42 46.40 -20.34
CA THR A 33 15.37 45.87 -19.33
C THR A 33 15.31 44.34 -19.19
N GLY A 34 14.73 43.64 -20.16
CA GLY A 34 14.58 42.19 -20.15
C GLY A 34 15.90 41.43 -20.25
N SER A 35 15.95 40.25 -19.64
CA SER A 35 17.10 39.33 -19.72
C SER A 35 16.65 37.90 -20.06
N LEU A 36 17.58 37.06 -20.55
CA LEU A 36 17.30 35.64 -20.79
C LEU A 36 16.89 34.88 -19.51
N GLN A 37 17.31 35.36 -18.33
CA GLN A 37 16.87 34.77 -17.05
C GLN A 37 15.36 34.94 -16.86
N ASN A 38 14.79 36.09 -17.24
CA ASN A 38 13.34 36.34 -17.16
C ASN A 38 12.57 35.36 -18.04
N LEU A 39 13.09 35.04 -19.23
CA LEU A 39 12.52 34.04 -20.13
C LEU A 39 12.56 32.64 -19.50
N GLY A 40 13.70 32.28 -18.90
CA GLY A 40 13.83 31.03 -18.13
C GLY A 40 12.76 30.92 -17.05
N TYR A 41 12.56 31.98 -16.25
CA TYR A 41 11.51 32.01 -15.24
C TYR A 41 10.11 31.94 -15.83
N ALA A 42 9.84 32.64 -16.93
CA ALA A 42 8.54 32.57 -17.62
C ALA A 42 8.18 31.14 -18.08
N LEU A 43 9.17 30.32 -18.44
CA LEU A 43 9.00 28.90 -18.79
C LEU A 43 9.02 27.97 -17.56
N GLN A 44 9.80 28.31 -16.53
CA GLN A 44 9.93 27.52 -15.32
C GLN A 44 8.65 27.54 -14.47
N TRP A 45 7.97 28.69 -14.36
CA TRP A 45 6.74 28.79 -13.55
C TRP A 45 5.60 27.88 -14.07
N PRO A 46 5.29 27.81 -15.37
CA PRO A 46 4.31 26.85 -15.89
C PRO A 46 4.70 25.39 -15.62
N MET A 47 6.00 25.05 -15.74
CA MET A 47 6.50 23.71 -15.41
C MET A 47 6.22 23.36 -13.94
N PHE A 48 6.42 24.30 -13.01
CA PHE A 48 6.05 24.09 -11.61
C PHE A 48 4.55 23.89 -11.40
N GLY A 49 3.71 24.65 -12.11
CA GLY A 49 2.25 24.44 -12.06
C GLY A 49 1.85 23.03 -12.50
N LEU A 50 2.41 22.55 -13.60
CA LEU A 50 2.20 21.18 -14.08
C LEU A 50 2.77 20.14 -13.11
N PHE A 51 3.93 20.40 -12.53
CA PHE A 51 4.56 19.53 -11.56
C PHE A 51 3.73 19.37 -10.28
N LEU A 52 3.09 20.45 -9.79
CA LEU A 52 2.18 20.38 -8.65
C LEU A 52 0.97 19.48 -8.95
N ILE A 53 0.40 19.58 -10.16
CA ILE A 53 -0.70 18.69 -10.60
C ILE A 53 -0.23 17.23 -10.62
N PHE A 54 0.98 16.98 -11.13
CA PHE A 54 1.56 15.63 -11.18
C PHE A 54 1.73 15.04 -9.78
N ILE A 55 2.37 15.76 -8.85
CA ILE A 55 2.55 15.29 -7.46
C ILE A 55 1.20 15.06 -6.80
N TYR A 56 0.25 15.98 -6.96
CA TYR A 56 -1.08 15.81 -6.40
C TYR A 56 -1.77 14.55 -6.91
N ARG A 57 -1.71 14.30 -8.23
CA ARG A 57 -2.27 13.08 -8.83
C ARG A 57 -1.57 11.82 -8.31
N ALA A 58 -0.25 11.83 -8.20
CA ALA A 58 0.52 10.70 -7.68
C ALA A 58 0.17 10.42 -6.20
N GLY A 59 0.09 11.47 -5.37
CA GLY A 59 -0.32 11.37 -3.97
C GLY A 59 -1.73 10.82 -3.80
N MET A 60 -2.68 11.29 -4.60
CA MET A 60 -4.05 10.78 -4.60
C MET A 60 -4.12 9.31 -5.00
N ARG A 61 -3.27 8.84 -5.93
CA ARG A 61 -3.22 7.42 -6.29
C ARG A 61 -2.81 6.57 -5.08
N MET A 62 -1.76 6.98 -4.37
CA MET A 62 -1.28 6.27 -3.19
C MET A 62 -2.29 6.32 -2.03
N GLU A 63 -2.97 7.44 -1.82
CA GLU A 63 -4.05 7.54 -0.82
C GLU A 63 -5.21 6.60 -1.16
N ASN A 64 -5.61 6.54 -2.44
CA ASN A 64 -6.67 5.65 -2.88
C ASN A 64 -6.30 4.17 -2.73
N GLU A 65 -5.05 3.78 -3.06
CA GLU A 65 -4.57 2.40 -2.87
C GLU A 65 -4.62 1.96 -1.40
N LYS A 66 -4.29 2.86 -0.46
CA LYS A 66 -4.41 2.58 0.98
C LYS A 66 -5.86 2.42 1.43
N ILE A 67 -6.74 3.31 0.98
CA ILE A 67 -8.17 3.24 1.30
C ILE A 67 -8.79 1.94 0.76
N ASP A 68 -8.36 1.48 -0.42
CA ASP A 68 -8.84 0.22 -1.01
C ASP A 68 -8.36 -1.01 -0.22
N ALA A 69 -7.11 -0.99 0.27
CA ALA A 69 -6.58 -2.02 1.17
C ALA A 69 -7.33 -2.07 2.51
N GLU A 70 -7.64 -0.92 3.12
CA GLU A 70 -8.43 -0.84 4.35
C GLU A 70 -9.87 -1.35 4.12
N ASN A 71 -10.55 -0.87 3.08
CA ASN A 71 -11.91 -1.30 2.76
C ASN A 71 -12.02 -2.79 2.44
N SER A 72 -10.99 -3.37 1.80
CA SER A 72 -10.96 -4.80 1.51
C SER A 72 -10.76 -5.64 2.77
N GLY A 73 -9.95 -5.17 3.73
CA GLY A 73 -9.82 -5.76 5.06
C GLY A 73 -11.15 -5.74 5.83
N ASP A 74 -11.80 -4.59 5.90
CA ASP A 74 -13.11 -4.43 6.56
C ASP A 74 -14.18 -5.33 5.91
N ARG A 75 -14.18 -5.42 4.57
CA ARG A 75 -15.10 -6.32 3.84
C ARG A 75 -14.83 -7.79 4.15
N MET A 76 -13.56 -8.18 4.24
CA MET A 76 -13.18 -9.56 4.58
C MET A 76 -13.62 -9.92 6.00
N GLN A 77 -13.44 -9.00 6.94
CA GLN A 77 -13.89 -9.15 8.32
C GLN A 77 -15.41 -9.30 8.39
N ALA A 78 -16.16 -8.45 7.68
CA ALA A 78 -17.61 -8.54 7.63
C ALA A 78 -18.12 -9.89 7.06
N LEU A 79 -17.41 -10.45 6.07
CA LEU A 79 -17.72 -11.78 5.53
C LEU A 79 -17.43 -12.89 6.54
N TYR A 80 -16.31 -12.80 7.27
CA TYR A 80 -15.96 -13.74 8.34
C TYR A 80 -17.01 -13.73 9.46
N ASP A 81 -17.40 -12.54 9.92
CA ASP A 81 -18.39 -12.39 10.98
C ASP A 81 -19.76 -12.95 10.55
N ALA A 82 -20.14 -12.79 9.27
CA ALA A 82 -21.38 -13.35 8.73
C ALA A 82 -21.35 -14.88 8.61
N ASP A 83 -20.21 -15.45 8.22
CA ASP A 83 -20.00 -16.90 8.16
C ASP A 83 -20.04 -17.51 9.57
N ALA A 84 -19.32 -16.90 10.52
CA ALA A 84 -19.32 -17.27 11.92
C ALA A 84 -20.72 -17.21 12.56
N ALA A 85 -21.55 -16.23 12.18
CA ALA A 85 -22.93 -16.15 12.64
C ALA A 85 -23.83 -17.27 12.08
N THR A 86 -23.52 -17.77 10.87
CA THR A 86 -24.32 -18.79 10.18
C THR A 86 -23.91 -20.20 10.58
N PHE A 87 -22.61 -20.47 10.67
CA PHE A 87 -22.05 -21.81 10.86
C PHE A 87 -21.37 -22.00 12.23
N GLY A 88 -21.25 -20.94 13.04
CA GLY A 88 -20.44 -20.90 14.25
C GLY A 88 -18.99 -20.52 13.96
N ASN A 89 -18.27 -20.01 14.96
CA ASN A 89 -16.85 -19.69 14.80
C ASN A 89 -16.05 -20.96 14.43
N PRO A 90 -15.26 -20.96 13.35
CA PRO A 90 -14.23 -21.99 13.19
C PRO A 90 -13.31 -21.91 14.42
N SER A 91 -13.06 -23.06 15.06
CA SER A 91 -12.15 -23.12 16.22
C SER A 91 -10.84 -22.40 15.88
N PRO A 92 -10.24 -21.66 16.83
CA PRO A 92 -8.92 -21.09 16.62
C PRO A 92 -7.99 -22.20 16.15
N SER A 93 -7.15 -21.88 15.17
CA SER A 93 -6.07 -22.73 14.66
C SER A 93 -5.55 -23.70 15.74
N PRO A 94 -5.34 -25.00 15.43
CA PRO A 94 -5.04 -26.06 16.40
C PRO A 94 -3.75 -25.86 17.21
N ASN A 95 -3.03 -24.76 16.97
CA ASN A 95 -1.90 -24.31 17.78
C ASN A 95 -2.28 -23.41 18.97
N GLN A 96 -3.55 -23.04 19.14
CA GLN A 96 -4.04 -22.41 20.36
C GLN A 96 -4.72 -23.48 21.22
N THR A 97 -4.00 -23.80 22.29
CA THR A 97 -4.31 -24.80 23.32
C THR A 97 -5.58 -24.47 24.09
N ASP A 98 -6.74 -24.54 23.45
CA ASP A 98 -8.03 -24.62 24.14
C ASP A 98 -8.79 -25.84 23.63
N ALA A 99 -8.99 -26.76 24.56
CA ALA A 99 -9.32 -28.15 24.31
C ALA A 99 -10.66 -28.36 23.58
N ALA A 100 -10.62 -28.80 22.31
CA ALA A 100 -11.78 -29.45 21.67
C ALA A 100 -12.18 -30.73 22.45
N PRO A 101 -13.47 -31.12 22.52
CA PRO A 101 -13.86 -32.35 23.20
C PRO A 101 -13.07 -33.55 22.63
N GLU A 102 -12.42 -34.33 23.51
CA GLU A 102 -11.52 -35.45 23.16
C GLU A 102 -12.14 -36.39 22.12
N SER A 103 -13.45 -36.63 22.20
CA SER A 103 -14.17 -37.54 21.31
C SER A 103 -14.25 -37.09 19.85
N ARG A 104 -14.16 -35.79 19.57
CA ARG A 104 -14.16 -35.28 18.18
C ARG A 104 -12.75 -35.26 17.60
N ARG A 105 -11.73 -35.03 18.43
CA ARG A 105 -10.33 -35.04 17.96
C ARG A 105 -9.89 -36.43 17.51
N THR A 106 -10.24 -37.47 18.25
CA THR A 106 -9.79 -38.84 17.93
C THR A 106 -10.36 -39.33 16.60
N ALA A 107 -11.64 -39.06 16.33
CA ALA A 107 -12.29 -39.50 15.10
C ALA A 107 -11.72 -38.83 13.83
N ASP A 108 -11.30 -37.56 13.95
CA ASP A 108 -10.72 -36.80 12.84
C ASP A 108 -9.23 -37.14 12.67
N GLU A 109 -8.48 -37.36 13.75
CA GLU A 109 -7.07 -37.78 13.73
C GLU A 109 -6.90 -39.18 13.09
N ASP A 110 -7.71 -40.16 13.50
CA ASP A 110 -7.64 -41.54 12.98
C ASP A 110 -7.82 -41.59 11.44
N LEU A 111 -8.65 -40.69 10.91
CA LEU A 111 -8.92 -40.57 9.46
C LEU A 111 -7.81 -39.81 8.73
N LEU A 112 -7.21 -38.81 9.38
CA LEU A 112 -6.10 -38.03 8.84
C LEU A 112 -4.80 -38.84 8.83
N GLU A 113 -4.59 -39.72 9.80
CA GLU A 113 -3.39 -40.56 9.93
C GLU A 113 -3.34 -41.69 8.88
N ASP A 114 -4.50 -42.16 8.42
CA ASP A 114 -4.63 -43.12 7.29
C ASP A 114 -4.30 -42.47 5.92
N PHE A 115 -4.55 -41.17 5.79
CA PHE A 115 -4.40 -40.45 4.51
C PHE A 115 -3.14 -39.59 4.40
N LEU A 116 -2.58 -39.13 5.52
CA LEU A 116 -1.43 -38.24 5.55
C LEU A 116 -0.18 -38.99 6.04
N PRO A 117 0.97 -38.87 5.33
CA PRO A 117 2.22 -39.38 5.84
C PRO A 117 2.58 -38.66 7.15
N SER A 118 3.13 -39.41 8.11
CA SER A 118 3.60 -38.85 9.38
C SER A 118 4.50 -37.65 9.12
N ARG A 119 4.17 -36.51 9.74
CA ARG A 119 4.95 -35.28 9.60
C ARG A 119 6.36 -35.52 10.14
N PRO A 120 7.42 -35.23 9.37
CA PRO A 120 8.77 -35.37 9.90
C PRO A 120 8.98 -34.36 11.03
N GLU A 121 9.36 -34.85 12.21
CA GLU A 121 9.70 -34.05 13.37
C GLU A 121 11.10 -33.45 13.21
N LEU A 122 11.20 -32.39 12.41
CA LEU A 122 12.44 -31.61 12.29
C LEU A 122 12.58 -30.66 13.47
N ASN A 123 13.70 -30.74 14.17
CA ASN A 123 14.04 -29.76 15.19
C ASN A 123 14.39 -28.40 14.54
N VAL A 124 14.30 -27.33 15.33
CA VAL A 124 14.51 -25.95 14.85
C VAL A 124 15.92 -25.77 14.26
N GLU A 125 16.92 -26.39 14.86
CA GLU A 125 18.32 -26.27 14.42
C GLU A 125 18.54 -26.94 13.05
N GLU A 126 17.96 -28.12 12.86
CA GLU A 126 18.00 -28.90 11.63
C GLU A 126 17.24 -28.20 10.50
N PHE A 127 16.08 -27.62 10.79
CA PHE A 127 15.32 -26.81 9.83
C PHE A 127 16.11 -25.57 9.38
N ASN A 128 16.73 -24.85 10.32
CA ASN A 128 17.55 -23.69 10.01
C ASN A 128 18.79 -24.05 9.21
N ALA A 129 19.41 -25.19 9.50
CA ALA A 129 20.55 -25.71 8.75
C ALA A 129 20.17 -26.01 7.28
N LEU A 130 19.01 -26.63 7.04
CA LEU A 130 18.50 -26.92 5.71
C LEU A 130 18.16 -25.66 4.90
N ASN A 131 17.64 -24.62 5.56
CA ASN A 131 17.17 -23.40 4.92
C ASN A 131 18.16 -22.22 5.00
N THR A 132 19.42 -22.47 5.36
CA THR A 132 20.43 -21.40 5.39
C THR A 132 20.65 -20.87 3.97
N PRO A 133 20.31 -19.60 3.67
CA PRO A 133 20.46 -19.05 2.34
C PRO A 133 21.95 -18.97 1.98
N ARG A 134 22.38 -19.74 0.96
CA ARG A 134 23.73 -19.60 0.40
C ARG A 134 23.86 -18.24 -0.28
N ARG A 135 24.47 -17.29 0.43
CA ARG A 135 24.93 -16.04 -0.17
C ARG A 135 25.98 -16.39 -1.22
N ARG A 136 25.64 -16.30 -2.51
CA ARG A 136 26.65 -16.32 -3.58
C ARG A 136 27.60 -15.15 -3.33
N GLN A 137 28.80 -15.43 -2.83
CA GLN A 137 29.92 -14.49 -2.94
C GLN A 137 30.18 -14.32 -4.44
N HIS A 138 29.82 -13.15 -4.96
CA HIS A 138 30.38 -12.65 -6.21
C HIS A 138 31.78 -12.17 -5.83
N ASP A 139 32.78 -13.02 -6.04
CA ASP A 139 34.17 -12.58 -6.02
C ASP A 139 34.41 -11.76 -7.29
N ALA A 140 34.93 -10.55 -7.10
CA ALA A 140 35.28 -9.57 -8.13
C ALA A 140 36.74 -9.76 -8.59
#